data_AF-A0A552AJE5-F1
#
_entry.id   AF-A0A552AJE5-F1
#
_cell.length_a   1.000
_cell.length_b   1.000
_cell.length_c   1.000
_cell.angle_alpha   90.00
_cell.angle_beta   90.00
_cell.angle_gamma   90.00
#
_symmetry.space_group_name_H-M   'P 1'
#
loop_
_entity.id
_entity.type
_entity.pdbx_description
1 polymer ?
#
loop_
_entity_poly.entity_id
_entity_poly.type
_entity_poly.pdbx_seq_one_letter_code
_entity_poly.pdbx_strand_id
1 'polypeptide(L)'
;MVIIEITNVEEILSAKIGSFAAKIVQALADDEGKVEEVLIKELQANFQERGIKANLFSVTGLDMLGNGRLEVNVNVRSANMMS
;
A
#
# COMPACT_ATOMS: atom_id res chain seq x y z
N MET A 1 4.34 1.23 -8.06
CA MET A 1 3.35 1.59 -7.03
C MET A 1 3.44 0.58 -5.89
N VAL A 2 3.31 1.01 -4.63
CA VAL A 2 3.33 0.08 -3.47
C VAL A 2 1.93 -0.09 -2.89
N ILE A 3 1.52 -1.34 -2.68
CA ILE A 3 0.29 -1.71 -1.95
C ILE A 3 0.68 -2.26 -0.58
N ILE A 4 0.02 -1.77 0.47
CA ILE A 4 0.21 -2.22 1.86
C ILE A 4 -1.10 -2.82 2.36
N GLU A 5 -1.06 -4.09 2.73
CA GLU A 5 -2.18 -4.78 3.38
C GLU A 5 -1.83 -5.03 4.85
N ILE A 6 -2.56 -4.41 5.78
CA ILE A 6 -2.38 -4.61 7.22
C ILE A 6 -3.37 -5.68 7.69
N THR A 7 -2.86 -6.77 8.28
CA THR A 7 -3.67 -7.95 8.62
C THR A 7 -4.08 -8.03 10.09
N ASN A 8 -3.54 -7.17 10.95
CA ASN A 8 -3.86 -7.14 12.39
C ASN A 8 -4.39 -5.79 12.88
N VAL A 9 -5.25 -5.14 12.09
CA VAL A 9 -5.82 -3.81 12.41
C VAL A 9 -6.53 -3.78 13.76
N GLU A 10 -7.34 -4.80 14.08
CA GLU A 10 -8.09 -4.84 15.35
C GLU A 10 -7.18 -4.93 16.57
N GLU A 11 -6.12 -5.74 16.52
CA GLU A 11 -5.07 -5.81 17.56
C GLU A 11 -4.42 -4.42 17.75
N ILE A 12 -4.07 -3.76 16.65
CA ILE A 12 -3.42 -2.44 16.66
C ILE A 12 -4.33 -1.38 17.31
N LEU A 13 -5.62 -1.37 16.96
CA LEU A 13 -6.59 -0.41 17.49
C LEU A 13 -6.86 -0.64 18.99
N SER A 14 -6.96 -1.91 19.41
CA SER A 14 -7.16 -2.28 20.81
C SER A 14 -5.97 -1.85 21.70
N ALA A 15 -4.76 -1.79 21.14
CA ALA A 15 -3.53 -1.36 21.81
C ALA A 15 -3.38 0.18 21.96
N LYS A 16 -4.41 0.99 21.62
CA LYS A 16 -4.37 2.47 21.65
C LYS A 16 -3.26 3.09 20.76
N ILE A 17 -3.00 2.52 19.59
CA ILE A 17 -2.01 3.02 18.62
C ILE A 17 -2.61 4.13 17.72
N GLY A 18 -3.29 5.12 18.32
CA GLY A 18 -3.97 6.21 17.58
C GLY A 18 -3.03 7.20 16.86
N SER A 19 -1.76 7.25 17.25
CA SER A 19 -0.75 8.12 16.62
C SER A 19 -0.16 7.56 15.32
N PHE A 20 -0.51 6.32 14.96
CA PHE A 20 0.04 5.59 13.81
C PHE A 20 -0.50 6.07 12.48
N ALA A 21 -1.82 6.27 12.37
CA ALA A 21 -2.45 6.77 11.14
C ALA A 21 -1.94 8.17 10.77
N ALA A 22 -1.74 9.03 11.77
CA ALA A 22 -1.22 10.39 11.57
C ALA A 22 0.25 10.40 11.12
N LYS A 23 1.10 9.50 11.66
CA LYS A 23 2.53 9.46 11.35
C LYS A 23 2.85 8.81 10.01
N ILE A 24 2.05 7.84 9.55
CA ILE A 24 2.19 7.29 8.19
C ILE A 24 1.93 8.36 7.14
N VAL A 25 0.88 9.17 7.32
CA VAL A 25 0.58 10.29 6.40
C VAL A 25 1.73 11.29 6.36
N GLN A 26 2.38 11.53 7.51
CA GLN A 26 3.50 12.47 7.61
C GLN A 26 4.77 11.95 6.94
N ALA A 27 5.14 10.67 7.12
CA ALA A 27 6.31 10.07 6.50
C ALA A 27 6.23 9.99 4.97
N LEU A 28 5.02 9.90 4.41
CA LEU A 28 4.78 9.90 2.96
C LEU A 28 4.86 11.30 2.33
N ALA A 29 4.78 12.37 3.14
CA ALA A 29 4.79 13.75 2.65
C ALA A 29 6.22 14.32 2.46
N ASP A 30 7.24 13.70 3.09
CA ASP A 30 8.57 14.30 3.21
C ASP A 30 9.65 13.74 2.26
N ASP A 31 9.40 12.65 1.52
CA ASP A 31 10.46 11.95 0.77
C ASP A 31 10.08 11.70 -0.71
N GLU A 32 10.19 12.74 -1.53
CA GLU A 32 9.88 12.73 -2.97
C GLU A 32 10.92 11.95 -3.83
N GLY A 33 11.96 11.38 -3.22
CA GLY A 33 13.18 10.99 -3.94
C GLY A 33 13.76 9.60 -3.68
N LYS A 34 13.12 8.72 -2.90
CA LYS A 34 13.70 7.40 -2.59
C LYS A 34 13.03 6.26 -3.35
N VAL A 35 13.87 5.61 -4.16
CA VAL A 35 13.68 4.33 -4.87
C VAL A 35 12.80 3.38 -4.05
N GLU A 36 11.72 2.84 -4.66
CA GLU A 36 10.70 2.00 -3.99
C GLU A 36 11.28 0.92 -3.04
N GLU A 37 12.44 0.36 -3.38
CA GLU A 37 13.11 -0.65 -2.56
C GLU A 37 13.57 -0.12 -1.19
N VAL A 38 14.07 1.12 -1.14
CA VAL A 38 14.49 1.78 0.11
C VAL A 38 13.26 2.09 0.96
N LEU A 39 12.19 2.59 0.34
CA LEU A 39 10.91 2.84 1.00
C LEU A 39 10.34 1.56 1.62
N ILE A 40 10.35 0.45 0.88
CA ILE A 40 9.86 -0.84 1.36
C ILE A 40 10.68 -1.32 2.57
N LYS A 41 12.01 -1.19 2.55
CA LYS A 41 12.88 -1.59 3.66
C LYS A 41 12.63 -0.75 4.92
N GLU A 42 12.50 0.57 4.78
CA GLU A 42 12.19 1.46 5.90
C GLU A 42 10.79 1.18 6.50
N LEU A 43 9.80 0.89 5.65
CA LEU A 43 8.45 0.49 6.08
C LEU A 43 8.46 -0.85 6.82
N GLN A 44 9.20 -1.86 6.32
CA GLN A 44 9.33 -3.16 6.98
C GLN A 44 9.94 -3.03 8.38
N ALA A 45 11.04 -2.29 8.50
CA ALA A 45 11.70 -2.08 9.79
C ALA A 45 10.75 -1.40 10.81
N ASN A 46 10.05 -0.34 10.38
CA ASN A 46 9.08 0.34 11.23
C ASN A 46 7.89 -0.54 11.63
N PHE A 47 7.38 -1.37 10.73
CA PHE A 47 6.27 -2.28 11.04
C PHE A 47 6.69 -3.37 12.02
N GLN A 48 7.87 -3.97 11.84
CA GLN A 48 8.40 -4.98 12.76
C GLN A 48 8.62 -4.44 14.17
N GLU A 49 9.27 -3.28 14.31
CA GLU A 49 9.51 -2.64 15.61
C GLU A 49 8.19 -2.41 16.39
N ARG A 50 7.09 -2.21 15.66
CA ARG A 50 5.80 -1.82 16.20
C ARG A 50 4.79 -2.98 16.30
N GLY A 51 5.20 -4.21 15.98
CA GLY A 51 4.33 -5.39 16.03
C GLY A 51 3.23 -5.42 14.97
N ILE A 52 3.42 -4.68 13.87
CA ILE A 52 2.45 -4.55 12.78
C ILE A 52 2.71 -5.68 11.78
N LYS A 53 1.66 -6.45 11.49
CA LYS A 53 1.68 -7.52 10.50
C LYS A 53 1.12 -6.94 9.21
N ALA A 54 1.98 -6.77 8.21
CA ALA A 54 1.57 -6.25 6.92
C ALA A 54 2.25 -6.97 5.76
N ASN A 55 1.51 -7.14 4.67
CA ASN A 55 2.03 -7.58 3.38
C ASN A 55 2.34 -6.36 2.52
N LEU A 56 3.51 -6.35 1.90
CA LEU A 56 3.99 -5.27 1.03
C LEU A 56 4.16 -5.82 -0.38
N PHE A 57 3.50 -5.17 -1.33
CA PHE A 57 3.56 -5.56 -2.74
C PHE A 57 4.02 -4.35 -3.57
N SER A 58 5.13 -4.49 -4.31
CA SER A 58 5.41 -3.58 -5.42
C SER A 58 4.68 -4.08 -6.65
N VAL A 59 3.87 -3.20 -7.25
CA VAL A 59 3.01 -3.52 -8.38
C VAL A 59 3.28 -2.55 -9.53
N THR A 60 3.35 -3.11 -10.73
CA THR A 60 3.57 -2.43 -12.01
C THR A 60 2.37 -2.63 -12.94
N GLY A 61 2.16 -1.71 -13.89
CA GLY A 61 1.08 -1.85 -14.88
C GLY A 61 -0.33 -1.55 -14.33
N LEU A 62 -0.39 -0.85 -13.20
CA LEU A 62 -1.60 -0.28 -12.64
C LEU A 62 -1.55 1.24 -12.78
N ASP A 63 -2.66 1.83 -13.19
CA ASP A 63 -2.80 3.27 -13.38
C ASP A 63 -3.89 3.85 -12.47
N MET A 64 -3.67 5.09 -12.02
CA MET A 64 -4.64 5.83 -11.22
C MET A 64 -5.46 6.74 -12.14
N LEU A 65 -6.79 6.60 -12.12
CA LEU A 65 -7.70 7.35 -13.00
C LEU A 65 -7.94 8.82 -12.55
N GLY A 66 -7.12 9.35 -11.65
CA GLY A 66 -7.23 10.73 -11.13
C GLY A 66 -8.48 11.02 -10.28
N ASN A 67 -9.40 10.05 -10.15
CA ASN A 67 -10.66 10.16 -9.43
C ASN A 67 -10.72 9.26 -8.18
N GLY A 68 -9.54 8.87 -7.68
CA GLY A 68 -9.40 7.92 -6.57
C GLY A 68 -9.71 6.47 -6.94
N ARG A 69 -9.87 6.15 -8.24
CA ARG A 69 -10.07 4.77 -8.71
C ARG A 69 -8.81 4.25 -9.38
N LEU A 70 -8.58 2.96 -9.17
CA LEU A 70 -7.51 2.19 -9.78
C LEU A 70 -8.02 1.54 -11.07
N GLU A 71 -7.25 1.64 -12.14
CA GLU A 71 -7.45 0.83 -13.34
C GLU A 71 -6.60 -0.45 -13.25
N VAL A 72 -7.25 -1.59 -13.48
CA VAL A 72 -6.60 -2.90 -13.46
C VAL A 72 -6.68 -3.50 -14.85
N ASN A 73 -5.51 -3.75 -15.45
CA ASN A 73 -5.42 -4.44 -16.72
C ASN A 73 -5.80 -5.92 -16.56
N VAL A 74 -6.90 -6.34 -17.17
CA VAL A 74 -7.36 -7.74 -17.13
C VAL A 74 -7.03 -8.41 -18.46
N ASN A 75 -6.28 -9.51 -18.40
CA ASN A 75 -5.98 -10.32 -19.57
C ASN A 75 -7.22 -11.13 -20.01
N VAL A 76 -7.84 -10.71 -21.11
CA VAL A 76 -9.00 -11.40 -21.70
C VAL A 76 -8.50 -12.52 -22.62
N ARG A 77 -8.84 -13.78 -22.30
CA ARG A 77 -8.43 -14.96 -23.11
C ARG A 77 -9.24 -15.12 -24.39
N SER A 78 -10.51 -14.72 -24.38
CA SER A 78 -11.41 -14.75 -25.54
C SER A 78 -12.55 -13.78 -25.32
N ALA A 79 -12.93 -13.01 -26.33
CA ALA A 79 -14.10 -12.12 -26.29
C ALA A 79 -15.01 -12.42 -27.48
N ASN A 80 -16.25 -12.80 -27.22
CA ASN A 80 -17.30 -12.90 -28.23
C ASN A 80 -18.22 -11.70 -28.05
N MET A 81 -18.07 -10.69 -28.92
CA MET A 81 -18.97 -9.54 -28.94
C MET A 81 -20.14 -9.88 -29.88
N MET A 82 -21.35 -9.94 -29.33
CA MET A 82 -22.58 -10.03 -30.13
C MET A 82 -23.19 -8.64 -30.21
N SER A 83 -23.31 -8.13 -31.43
CA SER A 83 -24.00 -6.86 -31.75
C SER A 83 -25.51 -7.05 -31.83
#